data_AF-A0A7V6HTI2-F1
#
_entry.id   AF-A0A7V6HTI2-F1
#
_cell.length_a   1.000
_cell.length_b   1.000
_cell.length_c   1.000
_cell.angle_alpha   90.00
_cell.angle_beta   90.00
_cell.angle_gamma   90.00
#
_symmetry.space_group_name_H-M   'P 1'
#
loop_
_entity.id
_entity.type
_entity.pdbx_description
1 polymer ?
#
loop_
_entity_poly.entity_id
_entity_poly.type
_entity_poly.pdbx_seq_one_letter_code
_entity_poly.pdbx_strand_id
1 'polypeptide(L)'
;MQVVTILGDGSLVVEFHYTRNIYTIKVLGNGAAENDVIIIEKFETPITPPLFTRMGYEFAGWDIPFPTAMPVTEEGFEIKAQWEIIDYSIGYIITNEYGIPGDDNPNPTSYTVEDEIVLPGLPFLDPNGVFIGWFVDEEMTQPFTEINLGCTGNITLYGLVRYSDEYSVQLEKE
;
A
#
# COMPACT_ATOMS: atom_id res chain seq x y z
N MET A 1 9.21 45.36 -41.61
CA MET A 1 10.65 45.20 -41.88
C MET A 1 11.31 46.54 -41.55
N GLN A 2 12.01 46.63 -40.43
CA GLN A 2 12.68 47.86 -40.01
C GLN A 2 14.16 47.67 -40.29
N VAL A 3 14.73 48.47 -41.19
CA VAL A 3 16.16 48.45 -41.50
C VAL A 3 16.81 49.48 -40.58
N VAL A 4 17.62 49.02 -39.63
CA VAL A 4 18.38 49.89 -38.72
C VAL A 4 19.84 49.87 -39.17
N THR A 5 20.42 51.05 -39.38
CA THR A 5 21.84 51.21 -39.69
C THR A 5 22.63 51.22 -38.39
N ILE A 6 23.55 50.27 -38.21
CA ILE A 6 24.45 50.26 -37.05
C ILE A 6 25.54 51.31 -37.29
N LEU A 7 25.55 52.36 -36.49
CA LEU A 7 26.60 53.38 -36.48
C LEU A 7 27.78 52.91 -35.62
N GLY A 8 29.01 53.21 -36.02
CA GLY A 8 30.23 52.89 -35.28
C GLY A 8 30.50 53.80 -34.06
N ASP A 9 29.50 54.56 -33.63
CA ASP A 9 29.57 55.56 -32.56
C ASP A 9 29.19 55.01 -31.18
N GLY A 10 28.87 53.72 -31.09
CA GLY A 10 28.49 53.05 -29.83
C GLY A 10 27.08 53.40 -29.32
N SER A 11 26.25 54.08 -30.11
CA SER A 11 24.89 54.48 -29.71
C SER A 11 23.83 53.38 -29.82
N LEU A 12 24.13 52.27 -30.49
CA LEU A 12 23.17 51.18 -30.68
C LEU A 12 22.86 50.47 -29.36
N VAL A 13 21.59 50.48 -28.97
CA VAL A 13 21.03 49.63 -27.92
C VAL A 13 20.02 48.68 -28.55
N VAL A 14 20.17 47.38 -28.29
CA VAL A 14 19.19 46.35 -28.68
C VAL A 14 18.47 45.89 -27.43
N GLU A 15 17.19 46.23 -27.33
CA GLU A 15 16.30 45.73 -26.28
C GLU A 15 15.44 44.59 -26.86
N PHE A 16 15.53 43.42 -26.25
CA PHE A 16 14.74 42.26 -26.65
C PHE A 16 13.74 41.90 -25.57
N HIS A 17 12.46 41.95 -25.92
CA HIS A 17 11.36 41.53 -25.06
C HIS A 17 10.75 40.26 -25.64
N TYR A 18 10.62 39.22 -24.81
CA TYR A 18 9.95 38.01 -25.20
C TYR A 18 9.09 37.46 -24.07
N THR A 19 8.02 36.77 -24.46
CA THR A 19 7.16 36.01 -23.54
C THR A 19 7.48 34.54 -23.74
N ARG A 20 7.81 33.84 -22.65
CA ARG A 20 8.01 32.38 -22.70
C ARG A 20 6.68 31.67 -22.95
N ASN A 21 6.69 30.67 -23.82
CA ASN A 21 5.54 29.78 -24.03
C ASN A 21 5.18 29.08 -22.72
N ILE A 22 3.88 28.80 -22.53
CA ILE A 22 3.33 28.09 -21.37
C ILE A 22 2.87 26.71 -21.83
N TYR A 23 3.19 25.70 -21.05
CA TYR A 23 2.86 24.30 -21.32
C TYR A 23 2.09 23.71 -20.15
N THR A 24 1.27 22.70 -20.45
CA THR A 24 0.41 22.03 -19.47
C THR A 24 0.68 20.52 -19.52
N ILE A 25 0.84 19.89 -18.36
CA ILE A 25 0.80 18.44 -18.20
C ILE A 25 -0.19 18.06 -17.11
N LYS A 26 -0.73 16.84 -17.21
CA LYS A 26 -1.60 16.25 -16.20
C LYS A 26 -0.89 15.06 -15.57
N VAL A 27 -0.81 15.05 -14.24
CA VAL A 27 -0.20 13.98 -13.46
C VAL A 27 -1.31 13.25 -12.71
N LEU A 28 -1.50 11.98 -13.04
CA LEU A 28 -2.57 11.15 -12.52
C LEU A 28 -2.06 10.34 -11.32
N GLY A 29 -2.78 10.45 -10.20
CA GLY A 29 -2.51 9.67 -8.98
C GLY A 29 -2.84 8.19 -9.14
N ASN A 30 -3.67 7.86 -10.13
CA ASN A 30 -3.98 6.48 -10.55
C ASN A 30 -4.35 5.55 -9.37
N GLY A 31 -5.39 5.94 -8.63
CA GLY A 31 -5.84 5.22 -7.43
C GLY A 31 -5.28 5.77 -6.12
N ALA A 32 -4.45 6.81 -6.17
CA ALA A 32 -4.02 7.56 -4.99
C ALA A 32 -5.19 8.20 -4.23
N ALA A 33 -4.95 8.52 -2.95
CA ALA A 33 -5.90 9.22 -2.10
C ALA A 33 -6.04 10.70 -2.49
N GLU A 34 -4.97 11.29 -3.03
CA GLU A 34 -4.96 12.66 -3.51
C GLU A 34 -5.55 12.78 -4.93
N ASN A 35 -6.01 13.99 -5.26
CA ASN A 35 -6.51 14.29 -6.59
C ASN A 35 -5.36 14.38 -7.61
N ASP A 36 -5.67 14.07 -8.87
CA ASP A 36 -4.79 14.34 -10.00
C ASP A 36 -4.36 15.83 -10.04
N VAL A 37 -3.13 16.07 -10.49
CA VAL A 37 -2.50 17.40 -10.48
C VAL A 37 -2.32 17.89 -11.91
N ILE A 38 -2.61 19.16 -12.17
CA ILE A 38 -2.30 19.84 -13.44
C ILE A 38 -1.16 20.81 -13.18
N ILE A 39 -0.07 20.68 -13.93
CA ILE A 39 1.10 21.58 -13.86
C ILE A 39 1.10 22.47 -15.10
N ILE A 40 1.06 23.79 -14.89
CA ILE A 40 1.03 24.80 -15.95
C ILE A 40 2.25 25.72 -15.77
N GLU A 41 3.27 25.57 -16.62
CA GLU A 41 4.55 26.24 -16.42
C GLU A 41 5.19 26.74 -17.72
N LYS A 42 6.09 27.72 -17.60
CA LYS A 42 6.81 28.32 -18.73
C LYS A 42 7.91 27.40 -19.25
N PHE A 43 8.29 27.55 -20.53
CA PHE A 43 9.47 26.92 -21.15
C PHE A 43 10.70 26.98 -20.23
N GLU A 44 11.45 25.87 -20.13
CA GLU A 44 12.64 25.65 -19.28
C GLU A 44 12.41 25.74 -17.77
N THR A 45 11.16 25.87 -17.30
CA THR A 45 10.89 25.87 -15.85
C THR A 45 11.11 24.46 -15.30
N PRO A 46 11.95 24.29 -14.26
CA PRO A 46 12.11 23.00 -13.59
C PRO A 46 10.81 22.56 -12.92
N ILE A 47 10.51 21.28 -13.00
CA ILE A 47 9.32 20.67 -12.38
C ILE A 47 9.71 19.41 -11.62
N THR A 48 8.90 19.06 -10.62
CA THR A 48 9.07 17.87 -9.79
C THR A 48 7.75 17.12 -9.70
N PRO A 49 7.78 15.79 -9.50
CA PRO A 49 6.56 15.03 -9.34
C PRO A 49 5.79 15.47 -8.09
N PRO A 50 4.43 15.52 -8.15
CA PRO A 50 3.62 15.61 -6.96
C PRO A 50 3.81 14.34 -6.11
N LEU A 51 3.55 14.46 -4.81
CA LEU A 51 3.52 13.31 -3.91
C LEU A 51 2.12 12.71 -3.91
N PHE A 52 2.06 11.39 -4.10
CA PHE A 52 0.83 10.61 -4.01
C PHE A 52 1.01 9.50 -2.99
N THR A 53 -0.09 9.09 -2.37
CA THR A 53 -0.16 7.96 -1.45
C THR A 53 -1.34 7.08 -1.81
N ARG A 54 -1.15 5.75 -1.73
CA ARG A 54 -2.21 4.77 -1.98
C ARG A 54 -2.15 3.70 -0.90
N MET A 55 -3.14 3.66 -0.02
CA MET A 55 -3.19 2.73 1.11
C MET A 55 -3.15 1.28 0.63
N GLY A 56 -2.22 0.48 1.17
CA GLY A 56 -2.02 -0.91 0.74
C GLY A 56 -1.08 -1.12 -0.45
N TYR A 57 -0.47 -0.03 -0.97
CA TYR A 57 0.43 -0.10 -2.12
C TYR A 57 1.69 0.74 -1.88
N GLU A 58 2.77 0.32 -2.50
CA GLU A 58 4.03 1.06 -2.59
C GLU A 58 4.13 1.76 -3.96
N PHE A 59 4.70 2.96 -3.97
CA PHE A 59 4.89 3.71 -5.21
C PHE A 59 6.00 3.05 -6.05
N ALA A 60 5.62 2.49 -7.19
CA ALA A 60 6.52 1.75 -8.08
C ALA A 60 7.17 2.63 -9.16
N GLY A 61 6.85 3.93 -9.18
CA GLY A 61 7.35 4.88 -10.17
C GLY A 61 6.25 5.46 -11.04
N TRP A 62 6.65 6.06 -12.15
CA TRP A 62 5.75 6.62 -13.16
C TRP A 62 5.74 5.70 -14.39
N ASP A 63 4.65 5.70 -15.15
CA ASP A 63 4.53 4.93 -16.41
C ASP A 63 5.59 5.30 -17.46
N ILE A 64 6.22 6.45 -17.29
CA ILE A 64 7.27 7.04 -18.11
C ILE A 64 8.19 7.90 -17.22
N PRO A 65 9.45 8.16 -17.63
CA PRO A 65 10.35 9.00 -16.85
C PRO A 65 9.75 10.39 -16.58
N PHE A 66 9.68 10.78 -15.31
CA PHE A 66 9.13 12.08 -14.95
C PHE A 66 10.04 13.20 -15.48
N PRO A 67 9.51 14.18 -16.24
CA PRO A 67 10.30 15.28 -16.80
C PRO A 67 10.89 16.17 -15.70
N THR A 68 12.09 16.69 -15.92
CA THR A 68 12.74 17.61 -14.97
C THR A 68 12.50 19.08 -15.29
N ALA A 69 12.03 19.39 -16.51
CA ALA A 69 11.69 20.74 -16.94
C ALA A 69 10.64 20.73 -18.07
N MET A 70 9.98 21.86 -18.28
CA MET A 70 9.06 22.08 -19.40
C MET A 70 9.78 22.50 -20.69
N PRO A 71 9.20 22.21 -21.88
CA PRO A 71 8.00 21.42 -22.10
C PRO A 71 8.32 19.93 -22.06
N VAL A 72 7.29 19.12 -21.79
CA VAL A 72 7.34 17.75 -22.28
C VAL A 72 7.22 17.82 -23.80
N THR A 73 8.11 17.14 -24.53
CA THR A 73 8.18 17.20 -26.00
C THR A 73 6.95 16.61 -26.71
N GLU A 74 5.97 16.14 -25.95
CA GLU A 74 4.70 15.56 -26.36
C GLU A 74 3.56 16.52 -25.98
N GLU A 75 2.66 16.85 -26.92
CA GLU A 75 1.48 17.67 -26.61
C GLU A 75 0.43 16.87 -25.83
N GLY A 76 -0.17 17.48 -24.80
CA GLY A 76 -1.32 16.88 -24.09
C GLY A 76 -0.98 15.71 -23.16
N PHE A 77 0.19 15.75 -22.55
CA PHE A 77 0.78 14.61 -21.85
C PHE A 77 0.16 14.31 -20.48
N GLU A 78 -0.29 13.06 -20.31
CA GLU A 78 -0.68 12.49 -19.03
C GLU A 78 0.44 11.58 -18.50
N ILE A 79 0.86 11.78 -17.24
CA ILE A 79 1.84 10.93 -16.54
C ILE A 79 1.11 10.21 -15.41
N LYS A 80 1.25 8.88 -15.28
CA LYS A 80 0.49 8.06 -14.34
C LYS A 80 1.40 7.43 -13.29
N ALA A 81 1.02 7.56 -12.03
CA ALA A 81 1.64 6.80 -10.95
C ALA A 81 1.41 5.28 -11.17
N GLN A 82 2.45 4.50 -10.91
CA GLN A 82 2.42 3.05 -10.87
C GLN A 82 2.54 2.60 -9.41
N TRP A 83 1.84 1.53 -9.07
CA TRP A 83 1.68 1.06 -7.71
C TRP A 83 1.93 -0.45 -7.66
N GLU A 84 2.72 -0.89 -6.69
CA GLU A 84 2.91 -2.30 -6.35
C GLU A 84 2.09 -2.61 -5.10
N ILE A 85 1.25 -3.66 -5.15
CA ILE A 85 0.45 -4.04 -3.99
C ILE A 85 1.36 -4.61 -2.89
N ILE A 86 1.11 -4.25 -1.64
CA ILE A 86 1.91 -4.72 -0.50
C ILE A 86 1.32 -6.03 0.02
N ASP A 87 2.18 -7.05 0.13
CA ASP A 87 1.89 -8.28 0.86
C ASP A 87 2.14 -8.07 2.37
N TYR A 88 1.11 -8.31 3.17
CA TYR A 88 1.17 -8.32 4.63
C TYR A 88 1.26 -9.75 5.16
N SER A 89 2.05 -9.95 6.21
CA SER A 89 2.18 -11.27 6.84
C SER A 89 1.13 -11.52 7.92
N ILE A 90 0.74 -12.78 8.05
CA ILE A 90 -0.11 -13.30 9.13
C ILE A 90 0.73 -14.31 9.92
N GLY A 91 1.04 -13.97 11.17
CA GLY A 91 1.65 -14.85 12.14
C GLY A 91 0.59 -15.55 12.98
N TYR A 92 0.81 -16.81 13.32
CA TYR A 92 -0.06 -17.58 14.21
C TYR A 92 0.71 -18.06 15.43
N ILE A 93 0.18 -17.80 16.62
CA ILE A 93 0.68 -18.29 17.91
C ILE A 93 -0.42 -19.14 18.52
N ILE A 94 -0.23 -20.46 18.52
CA ILE A 94 -1.19 -21.39 19.10
C ILE A 94 -0.67 -21.75 20.49
N THR A 95 -1.34 -21.27 21.53
CA THR A 95 -1.02 -21.62 22.91
C THR A 95 -1.82 -22.86 23.29
N ASN A 96 -1.16 -23.98 23.49
CA ASN A 96 -1.72 -25.10 24.23
C ASN A 96 -0.73 -25.52 25.34
N GLU A 97 -1.25 -26.20 26.35
CA GLU A 97 -0.42 -26.74 27.44
C GLU A 97 0.45 -27.93 26.99
N TYR A 98 0.16 -28.52 25.81
CA TYR A 98 0.78 -29.76 25.32
C TYR A 98 1.65 -29.61 24.05
N GLY A 99 1.81 -28.41 23.50
CA GLY A 99 2.51 -28.15 22.23
C GLY A 99 1.83 -28.78 21.02
N ILE A 100 0.95 -28.06 20.32
CA ILE A 100 0.54 -28.46 18.96
C ILE A 100 1.75 -28.13 18.08
N PRO A 101 2.27 -29.06 17.25
CA PRO A 101 3.24 -28.71 16.23
C PRO A 101 2.60 -27.62 15.35
N GLY A 102 3.15 -26.41 15.34
CA GLY A 102 2.58 -25.27 14.61
C GLY A 102 2.53 -25.45 13.08
N ASP A 103 2.97 -26.60 12.56
CA ASP A 103 3.20 -26.88 11.15
C ASP A 103 1.95 -27.31 10.35
N ASP A 104 0.81 -27.61 11.00
CA ASP A 104 -0.42 -28.08 10.33
C ASP A 104 -1.56 -27.04 10.24
N ASN A 105 -1.26 -25.75 10.42
CA ASN A 105 -2.26 -24.69 10.23
C ASN A 105 -2.51 -24.43 8.73
N PRO A 106 -3.70 -24.73 8.16
CA PRO A 106 -3.99 -24.54 6.74
C PRO A 106 -4.28 -23.07 6.37
N ASN A 107 -4.29 -22.16 7.35
CA ASN A 107 -4.65 -20.77 7.14
C ASN A 107 -3.56 -20.02 6.36
N PRO A 108 -3.95 -19.05 5.52
CA PRO A 108 -2.98 -18.27 4.75
C PRO A 108 -2.02 -17.54 5.68
N THR A 109 -0.76 -17.43 5.26
CA THR A 109 0.31 -16.74 6.00
C THR A 109 0.58 -15.33 5.49
N SER A 110 -0.15 -14.91 4.46
CA SER A 110 -0.11 -13.55 3.93
C SER A 110 -1.46 -13.14 3.34
N TYR A 111 -1.65 -11.84 3.20
CA TYR A 111 -2.79 -11.23 2.53
C TYR A 111 -2.42 -9.85 1.99
N THR A 112 -3.24 -9.32 1.11
CA THR A 112 -3.12 -7.98 0.53
C THR A 112 -4.34 -7.13 0.90
N VAL A 113 -4.26 -5.83 0.65
CA VAL A 113 -5.38 -4.89 0.87
C VAL A 113 -6.63 -5.22 0.05
N GLU A 114 -6.49 -6.05 -1.00
CA GLU A 114 -7.58 -6.48 -1.89
C GLU A 114 -8.24 -7.80 -1.46
N ASP A 115 -7.70 -8.50 -0.45
CA ASP A 115 -8.20 -9.80 -0.02
C ASP A 115 -9.37 -9.71 0.97
N GLU A 116 -10.27 -10.69 0.87
CA GLU A 116 -11.30 -11.00 1.87
C GLU A 116 -11.12 -12.46 2.32
N ILE A 117 -10.78 -12.67 3.59
CA ILE A 117 -10.45 -13.99 4.13
C ILE A 117 -11.26 -14.22 5.41
N VAL A 118 -12.09 -15.25 5.42
CA VAL A 118 -12.65 -15.80 6.66
C VAL A 118 -11.66 -16.82 7.20
N LEU A 119 -11.21 -16.65 8.45
CA LEU A 119 -10.23 -17.54 9.07
C LEU A 119 -10.91 -18.81 9.57
N PRO A 120 -10.61 -19.98 8.98
CA PRO A 120 -11.15 -21.21 9.51
C PRO A 120 -10.45 -21.60 10.81
N GLY A 121 -11.15 -22.43 11.59
CA GLY A 121 -10.56 -23.07 12.77
C GLY A 121 -9.56 -24.15 12.39
N LEU A 122 -8.74 -24.56 13.35
CA LEU A 122 -7.74 -25.61 13.15
C LEU A 122 -8.42 -26.97 12.91
N PRO A 123 -8.16 -27.65 11.78
CA PRO A 123 -8.81 -28.91 11.45
C PRO A 123 -8.19 -30.13 12.16
N PHE A 124 -6.94 -30.00 12.60
CA PHE A 124 -6.19 -31.05 13.29
C PHE A 124 -5.93 -30.62 14.72
N LEU A 125 -6.65 -31.24 15.65
CA LEU A 125 -6.47 -31.06 17.08
C LEU A 125 -6.26 -32.44 17.71
N ASP A 126 -5.65 -32.45 18.88
CA ASP A 126 -5.66 -33.64 19.73
C ASP A 126 -7.10 -34.11 19.98
N PRO A 127 -7.34 -35.42 20.20
CA PRO A 127 -8.69 -35.97 20.38
C PRO A 127 -9.53 -35.31 21.49
N ASN A 128 -8.88 -34.70 22.48
CA ASN A 128 -9.52 -34.03 23.60
C ASN A 128 -9.53 -32.50 23.47
N GLY A 129 -8.95 -31.96 22.40
CA GLY A 129 -8.84 -30.52 22.15
C GLY A 129 -10.03 -29.97 21.34
N VAL A 130 -10.52 -28.81 21.74
CA VAL A 130 -11.55 -28.03 21.05
C VAL A 130 -10.98 -26.66 20.73
N PHE A 131 -10.92 -26.33 19.43
CA PHE A 131 -10.52 -24.99 19.00
C PHE A 131 -11.67 -24.01 19.26
N ILE A 132 -11.37 -22.96 20.01
CA ILE A 132 -12.35 -21.97 20.44
C ILE A 132 -12.40 -20.79 19.46
N GLY A 133 -11.26 -20.32 18.98
CA GLY A 133 -11.19 -19.18 18.08
C GLY A 133 -9.79 -18.57 17.97
N TRP A 134 -9.66 -17.63 17.03
CA TRP A 134 -8.49 -16.77 16.87
C TRP A 134 -8.73 -15.42 17.57
N PHE A 135 -7.67 -14.83 18.09
CA PHE A 135 -7.68 -13.56 18.82
C PHE A 135 -6.51 -12.68 18.36
N VAL A 136 -6.63 -11.36 18.43
CA VAL A 136 -5.53 -10.43 18.08
C VAL A 136 -4.63 -10.09 19.28
N ASP A 137 -5.04 -10.46 20.48
CA ASP A 137 -4.34 -10.20 21.74
C ASP A 137 -3.95 -11.51 22.43
N GLU A 138 -2.82 -11.50 23.14
CA GLU A 138 -2.28 -12.66 23.86
C GLU A 138 -3.21 -13.09 25.01
N GLU A 139 -3.94 -12.15 25.59
CA GLU A 139 -4.94 -12.39 26.63
C GLU A 139 -6.23 -13.05 26.10
N MET A 140 -6.36 -13.21 24.78
CA MET A 140 -7.50 -13.86 24.11
C MET A 140 -8.84 -13.21 24.45
N THR A 141 -8.88 -11.88 24.46
CA THR A 141 -10.08 -11.10 24.80
C THR A 141 -10.76 -10.49 23.59
N GLN A 142 -10.04 -10.33 22.47
CA GLN A 142 -10.51 -9.72 21.23
C GLN A 142 -10.56 -10.76 20.12
N PRO A 143 -11.72 -11.40 19.91
CA PRO A 143 -11.85 -12.43 18.87
C PRO A 143 -11.66 -11.81 17.49
N PHE A 144 -11.07 -12.59 16.59
CA PHE A 144 -10.78 -12.20 15.22
C PHE A 144 -11.18 -13.34 14.29
N THR A 145 -12.06 -13.07 13.34
CA THR A 145 -12.67 -14.13 12.50
C THR A 145 -12.42 -13.93 11.02
N GLU A 146 -12.05 -12.73 10.60
CA GLU A 146 -11.93 -12.40 9.18
C GLU A 146 -11.01 -11.19 8.94
N ILE A 147 -10.41 -11.19 7.75
CA ILE A 147 -9.74 -10.06 7.13
C ILE A 147 -10.70 -9.52 6.09
N ASN A 148 -11.03 -8.24 6.20
CA ASN A 148 -11.94 -7.55 5.29
C ASN A 148 -11.17 -6.74 4.25
N LEU A 149 -11.84 -6.42 3.13
CA LEU A 149 -11.31 -5.54 2.10
C LEU A 149 -10.78 -4.23 2.71
N GLY A 150 -9.57 -3.83 2.34
CA GLY A 150 -8.95 -2.60 2.86
C GLY A 150 -8.13 -2.79 4.14
N CYS A 151 -8.11 -3.99 4.75
CA CYS A 151 -7.22 -4.29 5.87
C CYS A 151 -5.75 -4.13 5.45
N THR A 152 -4.93 -3.58 6.34
CA THR A 152 -3.49 -3.37 6.11
C THR A 152 -2.67 -3.67 7.35
N GLY A 153 -1.39 -3.95 7.15
CA GLY A 153 -0.42 -4.19 8.21
C GLY A 153 -0.26 -5.67 8.54
N ASN A 154 0.91 -6.04 9.07
CA ASN A 154 1.13 -7.42 9.50
C ASN A 154 0.28 -7.73 10.73
N ILE A 155 -0.27 -8.95 10.79
CA ILE A 155 -1.14 -9.40 11.86
C ILE A 155 -0.47 -10.56 12.60
N THR A 156 -0.62 -10.61 13.92
CA THR A 156 -0.33 -11.82 14.71
C THR A 156 -1.62 -12.28 15.38
N LEU A 157 -1.96 -13.55 15.22
CA LEU A 157 -3.18 -14.15 15.73
C LEU A 157 -2.86 -15.23 16.76
N TYR A 158 -3.59 -15.20 17.86
CA TYR A 158 -3.48 -16.13 18.97
C TYR A 158 -4.61 -17.15 18.89
N GLY A 159 -4.28 -18.43 18.75
CA GLY A 159 -5.23 -19.53 18.66
C GLY A 159 -5.48 -20.15 20.04
N LEU A 160 -6.74 -20.14 20.49
CA LEU A 160 -7.14 -20.78 21.75
C LEU A 160 -7.68 -22.18 21.50
N VAL A 161 -7.06 -23.17 22.14
CA VAL A 161 -7.53 -24.56 22.21
C VAL A 161 -7.79 -24.92 23.66
N ARG A 162 -8.95 -25.51 23.95
CA ARG A 162 -9.30 -26.02 25.29
C ARG A 162 -9.41 -27.53 25.27
N TYR A 163 -8.91 -28.17 26.33
CA TYR A 163 -9.06 -29.60 26.51
C TYR A 163 -10.17 -29.87 27.52
N SER A 164 -10.98 -30.90 27.29
CA SER A 164 -11.87 -31.37 28.35
C SER A 164 -11.05 -32.13 29.39
N ASP A 165 -11.04 -31.67 30.63
CA ASP A 165 -10.58 -32.50 31.74
C ASP A 165 -11.50 -33.73 31.81
N GLU A 166 -10.93 -34.93 31.65
CA GLU A 166 -11.66 -36.16 31.96
C GLU A 166 -12.10 -36.09 33.43
N TYR A 167 -13.41 -35.95 33.67
CA TYR A 167 -14.03 -36.22 34.96
C TYR A 167 -13.68 -37.66 35.36
N SER A 168 -12.68 -37.83 36.23
CA SER A 168 -12.46 -39.08 36.94
C SER A 168 -13.53 -39.22 38.03
N VAL A 169 -14.71 -39.74 37.65
CA VAL A 169 -15.68 -40.22 38.64
C VAL A 169 -15.18 -41.58 39.15
N GLN A 170 -14.47 -41.57 40.29
CA GLN A 170 -14.26 -42.78 41.08
C GLN A 170 -15.64 -43.23 41.59
N LEU A 171 -16.16 -44.33 41.03
CA LEU A 171 -17.29 -45.04 41.61
C LEU A 171 -16.80 -45.73 42.89
N GLU A 172 -16.97 -45.09 44.04
CA GLU A 172 -16.94 -45.81 45.32
C GLU A 172 -18.15 -46.75 45.34
N LYS A 173 -17.86 -48.05 45.28
CA LYS A 173 -18.84 -49.11 45.48
C LYS A 173 -18.90 -49.36 47.00
N GLU A 174 -20.00 -48.97 47.63
CA GLU A 174 -20.35 -49.41 49.00
C GLU A 174 -20.53 -50.94 49.06
#